data_AF-A0A1Y0EMN5-F1
#
_entry.id   AF-A0A1Y0EMN5-F1
#
_cell.length_a   1.000
_cell.length_b   1.000
_cell.length_c   1.000
_cell.angle_alpha   90.00
_cell.angle_beta   90.00
_cell.angle_gamma   90.00
#
_symmetry.space_group_name_H-M   'P 1'
#
loop_
_entity.id
_entity.type
_entity.pdbx_description
1 polymer ?
#
loop_
_entity_poly.entity_id
_entity_poly.type
_entity_poly.pdbx_seq_one_letter_code
_entity_poly.pdbx_strand_id
1 'polypeptide(L)'
;MLQHLDPPVMPIDDAKECAGPEISALLEALADCCHPRASRLLQQLCANPDMCGPELEQVQRDARHVLCLSFGTMEASRRLSAMALQ
;
A
#
# COMPACT_ATOMS: atom_id res chain seq x y z
N MET A 1 11.20 12.55 27.44
CA MET A 1 10.08 11.60 27.22
C MET A 1 9.63 11.78 25.78
N LEU A 2 10.03 10.86 24.89
CA LEU A 2 9.67 10.91 23.47
C LEU A 2 8.20 10.51 23.32
N GLN A 3 7.39 11.46 22.89
CA GLN A 3 5.96 11.29 22.71
C GLN A 3 5.72 10.50 21.42
N HIS A 4 5.59 9.18 21.56
CA HIS A 4 5.17 8.27 20.50
C HIS A 4 3.67 8.50 20.28
N LEU A 5 3.31 9.54 19.51
CA LEU A 5 1.99 9.63 18.93
C LEU A 5 1.97 8.67 17.74
N ASP A 6 1.59 7.42 18.00
CA ASP A 6 1.09 6.54 16.94
C ASP A 6 -0.13 7.25 16.32
N PRO A 7 -0.12 7.57 15.02
CA PRO A 7 -1.33 8.07 14.37
C PRO A 7 -2.42 7.00 14.48
N PRO A 8 -3.71 7.39 14.57
CA PRO A 8 -4.79 6.42 14.59
C PRO A 8 -4.68 5.55 13.34
N VAL A 9 -4.37 4.26 13.53
CA VAL A 9 -4.54 3.24 12.51
C VAL A 9 -6.03 3.25 12.17
N MET A 10 -6.38 3.87 11.04
CA MET A 10 -7.69 3.61 10.47
C MET A 10 -7.72 2.11 10.11
N PRO A 11 -8.79 1.38 10.48
CA PRO A 11 -9.00 0.04 9.96
C PRO A 11 -8.98 0.10 8.42
N ILE A 12 -8.20 -0.79 7.81
CA ILE A 12 -8.00 -0.85 6.35
C ILE A 12 -9.33 -1.10 5.62
N ASP A 13 -10.32 -1.69 6.31
CA ASP A 13 -11.68 -1.96 5.81
C ASP A 13 -12.42 -0.67 5.40
N ASP A 14 -12.44 0.38 6.24
CA ASP A 14 -13.18 1.61 5.95
C ASP A 14 -12.51 2.47 4.86
N ALA A 15 -11.18 2.37 4.69
CA ALA A 15 -10.45 3.08 3.65
C ALA A 15 -10.71 2.52 2.23
N LYS A 16 -11.18 1.26 2.14
CA LYS A 16 -11.39 0.53 0.89
C LYS A 16 -12.65 0.98 0.14
N GLU A 17 -13.65 1.54 0.83
CA GLU A 17 -14.93 1.94 0.22
C GLU A 17 -14.88 3.30 -0.51
N CYS A 18 -13.94 4.18 -0.15
CA CYS A 18 -13.71 5.46 -0.86
C CYS A 18 -12.47 5.45 -1.77
N ALA A 19 -11.61 4.44 -1.67
CA ALA A 19 -10.40 4.34 -2.47
C ALA A 19 -10.69 3.85 -3.89
N GLY A 20 -10.02 4.46 -4.89
CA GLY A 20 -10.05 3.97 -6.26
C GLY A 20 -9.56 2.51 -6.37
N PRO A 21 -9.91 1.78 -7.44
CA PRO A 21 -9.60 0.35 -7.60
C PRO A 21 -8.09 0.07 -7.48
N GLU A 22 -7.24 0.98 -7.96
CA GLU A 22 -5.78 0.85 -7.87
C GLU A 22 -5.26 0.93 -6.42
N ILE A 23 -5.83 1.83 -5.60
CA ILE A 23 -5.42 2.00 -4.21
C ILE A 23 -5.89 0.81 -3.38
N SER A 24 -7.12 0.36 -3.58
CA SER A 24 -7.64 -0.85 -2.92
C SER A 24 -6.78 -2.08 -3.20
N ALA A 25 -6.32 -2.24 -4.45
CA ALA A 25 -5.45 -3.34 -4.82
C ALA A 25 -4.03 -3.22 -4.22
N LEU A 26 -3.50 -1.99 -4.07
CA LEU A 26 -2.25 -1.74 -3.33
C LEU A 26 -2.37 -2.07 -1.84
N LEU A 27 -3.49 -1.67 -1.22
CA LEU A 27 -3.76 -1.97 0.19
C LEU A 27 -3.78 -3.47 0.43
N GLU A 28 -4.46 -4.25 -0.42
CA GLU A 28 -4.47 -5.71 -0.34
C GLU A 28 -3.10 -6.33 -0.59
N ALA A 29 -2.36 -5.87 -1.60
CA ALA A 29 -1.03 -6.41 -1.91
C ALA A 29 -0.03 -6.20 -0.77
N LEU A 30 -0.18 -5.12 0.00
CA LEU A 30 0.67 -4.74 1.13
C LEU A 30 0.16 -5.26 2.49
N ALA A 31 -1.10 -5.71 2.60
CA ALA A 31 -1.69 -6.15 3.87
C ALA A 31 -0.94 -7.32 4.53
N ASP A 32 -0.43 -8.27 3.73
CA ASP A 32 0.35 -9.40 4.22
C ASP A 32 1.84 -9.08 4.45
N CYS A 33 2.26 -7.84 4.22
CA CYS A 33 3.68 -7.46 4.26
C CYS A 33 4.10 -6.93 5.63
N CYS A 34 5.00 -7.64 6.32
CA CYS A 34 5.52 -7.24 7.64
C CYS A 34 6.61 -6.15 7.60
N HIS A 35 6.91 -5.56 6.44
CA HIS A 35 7.98 -4.58 6.32
C HIS A 35 7.55 -3.20 6.86
N PRO A 36 8.36 -2.49 7.67
CA PRO A 36 7.98 -1.18 8.22
C PRO A 36 7.70 -0.13 7.14
N ARG A 37 8.30 -0.29 5.96
CA ARG A 37 8.05 0.55 4.79
C ARG A 37 6.69 0.26 4.16
N ALA A 38 6.20 -0.99 4.20
CA ALA A 38 4.85 -1.33 3.75
C ALA A 38 3.79 -0.69 4.65
N SER A 39 3.95 -0.76 5.98
CA SER A 39 3.03 -0.07 6.91
C SER A 39 2.97 1.43 6.65
N ARG A 40 4.10 2.09 6.36
CA ARG A 40 4.09 3.51 5.97
C ARG A 40 3.34 3.77 4.68
N LEU A 41 3.50 2.94 3.66
CA LEU A 41 2.79 3.07 2.39
C LEU A 41 1.28 2.85 2.59
N LEU A 42 0.88 1.86 3.39
CA LEU A 42 -0.52 1.63 3.76
C LEU A 42 -1.12 2.86 4.44
N GLN A 43 -0.44 3.46 5.41
CA GLN A 43 -0.89 4.68 6.06
C GLN A 43 -1.01 5.85 5.06
N GLN A 44 -0.06 5.98 4.14
CA GLN A 44 -0.08 7.03 3.12
C GLN A 44 -1.25 6.88 2.14
N LEU A 45 -1.56 5.64 1.76
CA LEU A 45 -2.70 5.28 0.92
C LEU A 45 -4.03 5.51 1.64
N CYS A 46 -4.15 5.10 2.90
CA CYS A 46 -5.34 5.37 3.71
C CYS A 46 -5.56 6.87 3.97
N ALA A 47 -4.48 7.64 4.13
CA ALA A 47 -4.56 9.08 4.34
C ALA A 47 -4.95 9.85 3.07
N ASN A 48 -4.71 9.28 1.88
CA ASN A 48 -4.96 9.93 0.58
C ASN A 48 -5.66 8.94 -0.38
N PRO A 49 -6.96 8.66 -0.17
CA PRO A 49 -7.73 7.73 -1.01
C PRO A 49 -7.99 8.25 -2.44
N ASP A 50 -7.76 9.54 -2.69
CA ASP A 50 -7.86 10.18 -4.01
C ASP A 50 -6.48 10.33 -4.72
N MET A 51 -5.45 9.66 -4.22
CA MET A 51 -4.10 9.74 -4.79
C MET A 51 -4.12 9.27 -6.26
N CYS A 52 -3.59 10.09 -7.17
CA CYS A 52 -3.66 9.83 -8.61
C CYS A 52 -2.40 10.31 -9.34
N GLY A 53 -2.16 9.76 -10.52
CA GLY A 53 -1.09 10.16 -11.44
C GLY A 53 0.30 9.84 -10.90
N PRO A 54 1.24 10.81 -10.89
CA PRO A 54 2.64 10.53 -10.59
C PRO A 54 2.88 10.07 -9.14
N GLU A 55 2.03 10.49 -8.20
CA GLU A 55 2.14 10.05 -6.80
C GLU A 55 1.75 8.58 -6.64
N LEU A 56 0.68 8.16 -7.32
CA LEU A 56 0.25 6.76 -7.34
C LEU A 56 1.32 5.88 -7.99
N GLU A 57 1.90 6.30 -9.12
CA GLU A 57 3.01 5.58 -9.77
C GLU A 57 4.22 5.42 -8.86
N GLN A 58 4.55 6.46 -8.08
CA GLN A 58 5.65 6.39 -7.12
C GLN A 58 5.35 5.39 -6.02
N VAL A 59 4.13 5.41 -5.46
CA VAL A 59 3.71 4.44 -4.44
C VAL A 59 3.68 3.02 -4.99
N GLN A 60 3.23 2.80 -6.23
CA GLN A 60 3.31 1.50 -6.88
C GLN A 60 4.75 1.00 -7.02
N ARG A 61 5.69 1.87 -7.41
CA ARG A 61 7.12 1.51 -7.49
C ARG A 61 7.70 1.17 -6.11
N ASP A 62 7.37 1.96 -5.09
CA ASP A 62 7.81 1.71 -3.71
C ASP A 62 7.20 0.40 -3.16
N ALA A 63 5.91 0.17 -3.38
CA ALA A 63 5.22 -1.06 -3.01
C ALA A 63 5.86 -2.27 -3.70
N ARG A 64 6.15 -2.17 -5.01
CA ARG A 64 6.88 -3.20 -5.75
C ARG A 64 8.23 -3.49 -5.12
N HIS A 65 9.00 -2.46 -4.81
CA HIS A 65 10.33 -2.63 -4.24
C HIS A 65 10.25 -3.34 -2.87
N VAL A 66 9.34 -2.92 -2.00
CA VAL A 66 9.14 -3.54 -0.69
C VAL A 66 8.66 -4.99 -0.81
N LEU A 67 7.74 -5.27 -1.73
CA LEU A 67 7.27 -6.64 -2.01
C LEU A 67 8.41 -7.51 -2.56
N CYS A 68 9.26 -6.99 -3.44
CA CYS A 68 10.43 -7.71 -3.92
C CYS A 68 11.41 -8.04 -2.79
N LEU A 69 11.62 -7.13 -1.85
CA LEU A 69 12.49 -7.36 -0.69
C LEU A 69 11.89 -8.36 0.29
N SER A 70 10.56 -8.38 0.45
CA SER A 70 9.87 -9.20 1.45
C SER A 70 9.56 -10.62 0.95
N PHE A 71 9.12 -10.75 -0.31
CA PHE A 71 8.62 -12.00 -0.89
C PHE A 71 9.40 -12.45 -2.14
N GLY A 72 10.29 -11.62 -2.66
CA GLY A 72 10.97 -11.85 -3.94
C GLY A 72 10.22 -11.28 -5.14
N THR A 73 10.94 -11.17 -6.26
CA THR A 73 10.47 -10.50 -7.48
C THR A 73 9.24 -11.15 -8.12
N MET A 74 9.14 -12.48 -8.00
CA MET A 74 8.05 -13.25 -8.60
C MET A 74 6.71 -12.99 -7.91
N GLU A 75 6.68 -13.04 -6.57
CA GLU A 75 5.47 -12.80 -5.79
C GLU A 75 5.07 -11.32 -5.82
N ALA A 76 6.05 -10.41 -5.85
CA ALA A 76 5.80 -8.99 -6.08
C ALA A 76 5.11 -8.75 -7.43
N SER A 77 5.61 -9.37 -8.50
CA SER A 77 4.97 -9.25 -9.81
C SER A 77 3.58 -9.87 -9.80
N ARG A 78 3.38 -11.03 -9.20
CA ARG A 78 2.06 -11.69 -9.14
C ARG A 78 1.00 -10.81 -8.48
N ARG A 79 1.34 -10.18 -7.35
CA ARG A 79 0.43 -9.29 -6.62
C ARG A 79 0.14 -8.00 -7.39
N LEU A 80 1.13 -7.44 -8.07
CA LEU A 80 0.95 -6.23 -8.88
C LEU A 80 0.21 -6.50 -10.20
N SER A 81 0.46 -7.65 -10.84
CA SER A 81 -0.23 -8.04 -12.07
C SER A 81 -1.71 -8.32 -11.85
N ALA A 82 -2.09 -8.77 -10.64
CA ALA A 82 -3.49 -8.86 -10.26
C ALA A 82 -4.19 -7.48 -10.26
N MET A 83 -3.45 -6.40 -10.03
CA MET A 83 -3.95 -5.02 -10.08
C MET A 83 -4.13 -4.51 -11.51
N ALA A 84 -3.27 -4.93 -12.45
CA ALA A 84 -3.27 -4.46 -13.84
C ALA A 84 -4.41 -5.06 -14.71
N LEU A 85 -5.20 -5.98 -14.15
CA LEU A 85 -6.29 -6.69 -14.83
C LEU A 85 -7.68 -6.29 -14.32
N GLN A 86 -7.79 -5.31 -13.41
CA GLN A 86 -9.05 -4.79 -12.86
C GLN A 86 -9.40 -3.42 -13.47
#